data_AF-W2J3Q7-F1
#
_entry.id   AF-W2J3Q7-F1
#
_cell.length_a   1.000
_cell.length_b   1.000
_cell.length_c   1.000
_cell.angle_alpha   90.00
_cell.angle_beta   90.00
_cell.angle_gamma   90.00
#
_symmetry.space_group_name_H-M   'P 1'
#
loop_
_entity.id
_entity.type
_entity.pdbx_description
1 polymer ?
#
loop_
_entity_poly.entity_id
_entity_poly.type
_entity_poly.pdbx_seq_one_letter_code
_entity_poly.pdbx_strand_id
1 'polypeptide(L)'
;MLGPSLPLRVTACSYFRLECAHEQLFHSEYKRSNRTKGLKILRCFPHCCPEHIDRSYCGSSLSVRVQLAERPAGTAPHEPPPSEVLAVFARFEAVNDVSLRPGECVEVDKIQQGVQTESNLDGQWIAGVLDRPSGLVVTIRGSEAESNEEKPLVFHLNSKAFPRWYYDWESGANKAQRLMKHTLKAYVMER
;
A
#
# COMPACT_ATOMS: atom_id res chain seq x y z
N MET A 1 5.56 -9.16 -34.72
CA MET A 1 4.29 -8.75 -34.09
C MET A 1 4.07 -9.69 -32.90
N LEU A 2 4.64 -9.39 -31.73
CA LEU A 2 4.24 -10.12 -30.52
C LEU A 2 2.77 -9.76 -30.26
N GLY A 3 1.91 -10.77 -30.12
CA GLY A 3 0.52 -10.55 -29.72
C GLY A 3 0.45 -9.82 -28.38
N PRO A 4 -0.68 -9.14 -28.07
CA PRO A 4 -0.82 -8.48 -26.78
C PRO A 4 -0.63 -9.51 -25.66
N SER A 5 0.26 -9.20 -24.72
CA SER A 5 0.39 -9.96 -23.48
C SER A 5 -0.98 -10.01 -22.80
N LEU A 6 -1.34 -11.19 -22.26
CA LEU A 6 -2.57 -11.32 -21.49
C LEU A 6 -2.52 -10.34 -20.30
N PRO A 7 -3.64 -9.67 -19.94
CA PRO A 7 -3.65 -8.75 -18.82
C PRO A 7 -3.37 -9.50 -17.52
N LEU A 8 -2.58 -8.89 -16.64
CA LEU A 8 -2.28 -9.47 -15.33
C LEU A 8 -3.55 -9.59 -14.49
N ARG A 9 -3.90 -10.82 -14.09
CA ARG A 9 -5.08 -11.06 -13.25
C ARG A 9 -4.67 -11.20 -11.80
N VAL A 10 -5.05 -10.22 -10.98
CA VAL A 10 -4.93 -10.28 -9.52
C VAL A 10 -6.04 -11.16 -8.96
N THR A 11 -5.68 -12.20 -8.20
CA THR A 11 -6.63 -13.14 -7.57
C THR A 11 -6.90 -12.81 -6.12
N ALA A 12 -5.93 -12.24 -5.41
CA ALA A 12 -6.10 -11.83 -4.02
C ALA A 12 -5.19 -10.66 -3.66
N CYS A 13 -5.69 -9.80 -2.77
CA CYS A 13 -4.93 -8.74 -2.12
C CYS A 13 -5.18 -8.78 -0.62
N SER A 14 -4.13 -8.62 0.18
CA SER A 14 -4.28 -8.58 1.65
C SER A 14 -3.30 -7.62 2.30
N TYR A 15 -3.76 -6.96 3.35
CA TYR A 15 -2.93 -6.15 4.22
C TYR A 15 -2.26 -7.02 5.28
N PHE A 16 -0.99 -6.74 5.55
CA PHE A 16 -0.28 -7.35 6.66
C PHE A 16 0.82 -6.43 7.17
N ARG A 17 1.38 -6.78 8.33
CA ARG A 17 2.61 -6.18 8.83
C ARG A 17 3.68 -7.24 9.00
N LEU A 18 4.91 -6.86 8.65
CA LEU A 18 6.08 -7.65 9.02
C LEU A 18 6.19 -7.70 10.54
N GLU A 19 6.59 -8.86 11.06
CA GLU A 19 6.85 -9.07 12.49
C GLU A 19 5.64 -8.78 13.39
N CYS A 20 4.43 -9.01 12.85
CA CYS A 20 3.18 -8.84 13.56
C CYS A 20 2.28 -10.06 13.32
N ALA A 21 1.79 -10.67 14.40
CA ALA A 21 0.88 -11.82 14.36
C ALA A 21 -0.58 -11.45 14.74
N HIS A 22 -0.91 -10.16 14.81
CA HIS A 22 -2.27 -9.73 15.14
C HIS A 22 -3.20 -10.02 13.97
N GLU A 23 -4.31 -10.72 14.24
CA GLU A 23 -5.35 -10.96 13.25
C GLU A 23 -6.06 -9.65 12.85
N GLN A 24 -6.39 -8.81 13.84
CA GLN A 24 -7.01 -7.51 13.62
C GLN A 24 -5.94 -6.42 13.45
N LEU A 25 -5.58 -6.14 12.19
CA LEU A 25 -4.54 -5.16 11.89
C LEU A 25 -4.98 -3.71 12.08
N PHE A 26 -6.25 -3.42 11.84
CA PHE A 26 -6.82 -2.07 11.89
C PHE A 26 -7.80 -1.92 13.03
N HIS A 27 -7.74 -0.79 13.73
CA HIS A 27 -8.78 -0.36 14.66
C HIS A 27 -9.88 0.42 13.96
N SER A 28 -11.07 0.48 14.58
CA SER A 28 -12.21 1.25 14.10
C SER A 28 -12.03 2.76 14.26
N GLU A 29 -11.13 3.19 15.15
CA GLU A 29 -10.88 4.59 15.50
C GLU A 29 -9.40 4.83 15.81
N TYR A 30 -8.90 6.00 15.43
CA TYR A 30 -7.52 6.41 15.65
C TYR A 30 -7.44 7.82 16.23
N LYS A 31 -6.51 8.03 17.16
CA LYS A 31 -6.19 9.37 17.65
C LYS A 31 -5.45 10.15 16.56
N ARG A 32 -5.76 11.45 16.45
CA ARG A 32 -5.10 12.37 15.53
C ARG A 32 -4.29 13.40 16.29
N SER A 33 -3.16 13.79 15.74
CA SER A 33 -2.34 14.88 16.28
C SER A 33 -2.03 15.92 15.21
N ASN A 34 -2.04 17.18 15.60
CA ASN A 34 -1.62 18.30 14.77
C ASN A 34 -0.13 18.24 14.48
N ARG A 35 0.24 18.60 13.27
CA ARG A 35 1.61 18.88 12.85
C ARG A 35 1.69 20.27 12.23
N THR A 36 2.86 20.58 11.66
CA THR A 36 3.13 21.83 10.97
C THR A 36 2.09 22.09 9.87
N LYS A 37 1.78 23.36 9.63
CA LYS A 37 0.85 23.80 8.58
C LYS A 37 -0.59 23.24 8.70
N GLY A 38 -1.02 22.84 9.90
CA GLY A 38 -2.40 22.38 10.14
C GLY A 38 -2.68 20.93 9.75
N LEU A 39 -1.71 20.25 9.12
CA LEU A 39 -1.83 18.83 8.74
C LEU A 39 -1.98 17.94 9.98
N LYS A 40 -2.78 16.88 9.86
CA LYS A 40 -2.91 15.86 10.91
C LYS A 40 -2.16 14.61 10.54
N ILE A 41 -1.83 13.84 11.56
CA ILE A 41 -1.33 12.48 11.40
C ILE A 41 -2.19 11.52 12.24
N LEU A 42 -2.41 10.31 11.73
CA LEU A 42 -3.01 9.23 12.52
C LEU A 42 -1.95 8.63 13.44
N ARG A 43 -2.23 8.59 14.74
CA ARG A 43 -1.40 7.89 15.72
C ARG A 43 -1.83 6.42 15.76
N CYS A 44 -0.86 5.53 16.00
CA CYS A 44 -1.10 4.08 16.05
C CYS A 44 -1.64 3.46 14.76
N PHE A 45 -1.66 4.14 13.61
CA PHE A 45 -2.09 3.47 12.38
C PHE A 45 -0.95 2.58 11.83
N PRO A 46 -1.22 1.34 11.37
CA PRO A 46 -2.49 0.61 11.47
C PRO A 46 -2.79 0.06 12.88
N HIS A 47 -1.77 -0.24 13.68
CA HIS A 47 -1.88 -0.52 15.12
C HIS A 47 -0.52 -0.31 15.80
N CYS A 48 -0.47 -0.27 17.14
CA CYS A 48 0.72 0.11 17.90
C CYS A 48 1.71 -1.05 18.20
N CYS A 49 1.77 -2.12 17.41
CA CYS A 49 2.65 -3.27 17.71
C CYS A 49 4.14 -2.95 17.49
N PRO A 50 5.04 -3.42 18.37
CA PRO A 50 4.81 -4.34 19.51
C PRO A 50 4.22 -3.69 20.76
N GLU A 51 4.40 -2.39 20.97
CA GLU A 51 3.97 -1.69 22.18
C GLU A 51 3.41 -0.28 21.89
N HIS A 52 2.32 0.07 22.59
CA HIS A 52 1.77 1.41 22.53
C HIS A 52 2.65 2.41 23.28
N ILE A 53 3.06 3.47 22.59
CA ILE A 53 3.73 4.60 23.23
C ILE A 53 2.71 5.70 23.53
N ASP A 54 2.43 5.88 24.82
CA ASP A 54 1.57 6.93 25.32
C ASP A 54 2.08 8.32 24.92
N ARG A 55 1.14 9.20 24.56
CA ARG A 55 1.39 10.59 24.12
C ARG A 55 2.39 10.78 22.94
N SER A 56 2.94 9.71 22.35
CA SER A 56 3.86 9.75 21.20
C SER A 56 3.31 9.06 19.94
N TYR A 57 4.08 9.12 18.85
CA TYR A 57 3.74 8.41 17.61
C TYR A 57 4.31 6.99 17.63
N CYS A 58 3.43 5.99 17.53
CA CYS A 58 3.77 4.56 17.42
C CYS A 58 3.06 3.90 16.24
N GLY A 59 2.67 4.70 15.23
CA GLY A 59 2.23 4.15 13.95
C GLY A 59 3.41 3.49 13.21
N SER A 60 3.10 2.63 12.26
CA SER A 60 4.09 1.79 11.58
C SER A 60 3.83 1.68 10.09
N SER A 61 4.76 1.10 9.34
CA SER A 61 4.52 0.74 7.95
C SER A 61 3.39 -0.30 7.82
N LEU A 62 2.87 -0.43 6.61
CA LEU A 62 1.84 -1.39 6.23
C LEU A 62 2.28 -2.08 4.94
N SER A 63 2.04 -3.38 4.80
CA SER A 63 2.41 -4.13 3.61
C SER A 63 1.16 -4.63 2.90
N VAL A 64 1.21 -4.66 1.57
CA VAL A 64 0.17 -5.21 0.71
C VAL A 64 0.76 -6.40 -0.02
N ARG A 65 0.17 -7.57 0.18
CA ARG A 65 0.47 -8.78 -0.59
C ARG A 65 -0.48 -8.84 -1.78
N VAL A 66 0.07 -9.05 -2.97
CA VAL A 66 -0.67 -9.19 -4.24
C VAL A 66 -0.39 -10.58 -4.81
N GLN A 67 -1.45 -11.38 -4.91
CA GLN A 67 -1.42 -12.70 -5.54
C GLN A 67 -1.91 -12.56 -6.99
N LEU A 68 -1.13 -13.10 -7.93
CA LEU A 68 -1.52 -13.18 -9.33
C LEU A 68 -2.12 -14.56 -9.62
N ALA A 69 -2.92 -14.64 -10.67
CA ALA A 69 -3.44 -15.90 -11.16
C ALA A 69 -2.29 -16.79 -11.67
N GLU A 70 -2.36 -18.08 -11.34
CA GLU A 70 -1.47 -19.09 -11.89
C GLU A 70 -1.59 -19.11 -13.42
N ARG A 71 -0.45 -19.18 -14.10
CA ARG A 71 -0.38 -19.26 -15.55
C ARG A 71 -0.47 -20.73 -15.97
N PRO A 72 -1.22 -21.10 -17.02
CA PRO A 72 -1.23 -22.47 -17.52
C PRO A 72 0.18 -22.95 -17.89
N ALA A 73 0.51 -24.18 -17.51
CA ALA A 73 1.81 -24.78 -17.83
C ALA A 73 2.09 -24.70 -19.35
N GLY A 74 3.29 -24.24 -19.72
CA GLY A 74 3.73 -24.11 -21.11
C GLY A 74 3.43 -22.78 -21.79
N THR A 75 2.89 -21.79 -21.07
CA THR A 75 2.77 -20.41 -21.56
C THR A 75 4.05 -19.61 -21.28
N ALA A 76 4.42 -18.73 -22.21
CA ALA A 76 5.62 -17.91 -22.07
C ALA A 76 5.53 -16.98 -20.83
N PRO A 77 6.66 -16.68 -20.17
CA PRO A 77 6.74 -15.69 -19.10
C PRO A 77 6.17 -14.33 -19.51
N HIS A 78 5.72 -13.54 -18.54
CA HIS A 78 5.31 -12.16 -18.78
C HIS A 78 6.56 -11.33 -19.09
N GLU A 79 6.55 -10.66 -20.24
CA GLU A 79 7.59 -9.73 -20.64
C GLU A 79 6.91 -8.36 -20.88
N PRO A 80 7.16 -7.34 -20.02
CA PRO A 80 8.03 -7.35 -18.84
C PRO A 80 7.47 -8.18 -17.68
N PRO A 81 8.30 -8.59 -16.71
CA PRO A 81 7.84 -9.34 -15.54
C PRO A 81 6.83 -8.52 -14.71
N PRO A 82 5.87 -9.16 -14.01
CA PRO A 82 4.84 -8.45 -13.27
C PRO A 82 5.39 -7.46 -12.23
N SER A 83 6.57 -7.73 -11.67
CA SER A 83 7.28 -6.84 -10.75
C SER A 83 7.72 -5.50 -11.34
N GLU A 84 7.77 -5.39 -12.66
CA GLU A 84 8.17 -4.16 -13.37
C GLU A 84 6.97 -3.33 -13.83
N VAL A 85 5.85 -4.00 -14.16
CA VAL A 85 4.63 -3.34 -14.63
C VAL A 85 3.62 -3.06 -13.52
N LEU A 86 3.66 -3.79 -12.40
CA LEU A 86 2.72 -3.57 -11.30
C LEU A 86 3.20 -2.50 -10.31
N ALA A 87 2.25 -1.68 -9.86
CA ALA A 87 2.43 -0.73 -8.80
C ALA A 87 1.27 -0.77 -7.81
N VAL A 88 1.55 -0.42 -6.56
CA VAL A 88 0.54 -0.24 -5.53
C VAL A 88 0.55 1.21 -5.08
N PHE A 89 -0.63 1.82 -5.06
CA PHE A 89 -0.87 3.11 -4.44
C PHE A 89 -1.99 2.96 -3.42
N ALA A 90 -1.89 3.64 -2.30
CA ALA A 90 -2.96 3.69 -1.31
C ALA A 90 -3.38 5.11 -1.02
N ARG A 91 -4.63 5.31 -0.61
CA ARG A 91 -5.10 6.60 -0.07
C ARG A 91 -6.25 6.39 0.89
N PHE A 92 -6.46 7.37 1.76
CA PHE A 92 -7.66 7.42 2.58
C PHE A 92 -8.82 7.95 1.76
N GLU A 93 -9.99 7.36 1.93
CA GLU A 93 -11.24 7.76 1.26
C GLU A 93 -12.39 7.70 2.26
N ALA A 94 -13.44 8.48 2.02
CA ALA A 94 -14.70 8.27 2.74
C ALA A 94 -15.29 6.91 2.33
N VAL A 95 -15.90 6.18 3.27
CA VAL A 95 -16.44 4.83 3.03
C VAL A 95 -17.48 4.82 1.89
N ASN A 96 -18.24 5.91 1.75
CA ASN A 96 -19.28 6.04 0.73
C ASN A 96 -18.77 6.63 -0.59
N ASP A 97 -17.48 6.96 -0.66
CA ASP A 97 -16.85 7.46 -1.88
C ASP A 97 -16.38 6.27 -2.72
N VAL A 98 -16.82 6.21 -3.98
CA VAL A 98 -16.35 5.24 -4.97
C VAL A 98 -15.51 5.99 -5.97
N SER A 99 -14.26 6.20 -5.61
CA SER A 99 -13.39 7.12 -6.33
C SER A 99 -12.68 6.47 -7.52
N LEU A 100 -12.38 5.17 -7.47
CA LEU A 100 -11.83 4.39 -8.59
C LEU A 100 -12.38 2.96 -8.58
N ARG A 101 -12.64 2.41 -9.77
CA ARG A 101 -13.12 1.02 -9.96
C ARG A 101 -12.10 0.17 -10.72
N PRO A 102 -12.05 -1.16 -10.48
CA PRO A 102 -11.23 -2.05 -11.29
C PRO A 102 -11.54 -1.90 -12.79
N GLY A 103 -10.49 -1.80 -13.59
CA GLY A 103 -10.58 -1.58 -15.05
C GLY A 103 -10.62 -0.10 -15.48
N GLU A 104 -10.72 0.85 -14.55
CA GLU A 104 -10.53 2.26 -14.88
C GLU A 104 -9.06 2.58 -15.12
N CYS A 105 -8.77 3.32 -16.19
CA CYS A 105 -7.44 3.83 -16.49
C CYS A 105 -7.23 5.18 -15.81
N VAL A 106 -6.04 5.38 -15.25
CA VAL A 106 -5.65 6.61 -14.55
C VAL A 106 -4.33 7.11 -15.11
N GLU A 107 -4.15 8.42 -15.12
CA GLU A 107 -2.87 9.02 -15.49
C GLU A 107 -1.86 8.80 -14.36
N VAL A 108 -0.86 7.95 -14.61
CA VAL A 108 0.19 7.61 -13.65
C VAL A 108 0.90 8.85 -13.14
N ASP A 109 1.18 9.83 -14.02
CA ASP A 109 1.85 11.08 -13.65
C ASP A 109 1.04 11.89 -12.63
N LYS A 110 -0.30 11.94 -12.76
CA LYS A 110 -1.16 12.62 -11.78
C LYS A 110 -1.11 11.94 -10.42
N ILE A 111 -1.12 10.61 -10.38
CA ILE A 111 -0.99 9.87 -9.12
C ILE A 111 0.39 10.13 -8.51
N GLN A 112 1.46 10.04 -9.29
CA GLN A 112 2.83 10.26 -8.83
C GLN A 112 3.04 11.66 -8.26
N GLN A 113 2.53 12.69 -8.94
CA GLN A 113 2.56 14.08 -8.44
C GLN A 113 1.78 14.24 -7.13
N GLY A 114 0.70 13.48 -6.95
CA GLY A 114 -0.10 13.45 -5.73
C GLY A 114 0.44 12.54 -4.61
N VAL A 115 1.62 11.94 -4.76
CA VAL A 115 2.23 11.10 -3.71
C VAL A 115 2.75 11.96 -2.57
N GLN A 116 2.52 11.50 -1.34
CA GLN A 116 3.03 12.08 -0.12
C GLN A 116 4.55 11.97 -0.02
N THR A 117 5.22 13.11 -0.03
CA THR A 117 6.67 13.24 0.14
C THR A 117 6.98 14.26 1.23
N GLU A 118 8.26 14.47 1.56
CA GLU A 118 8.63 15.53 2.51
C GLU A 118 8.37 16.94 1.95
N SER A 119 8.37 17.09 0.62
CA SER A 119 8.04 18.34 -0.08
C SER A 119 6.55 18.47 -0.43
N ASN A 120 5.79 17.37 -0.43
CA ASN A 120 4.36 17.31 -0.73
C ASN A 120 3.61 16.56 0.38
N LEU A 121 3.37 17.23 1.51
CA LEU A 121 2.77 16.59 2.69
C LEU A 121 1.23 16.46 2.60
N ASP A 122 0.63 17.25 1.72
CA ASP A 122 -0.80 17.27 1.36
C ASP A 122 -1.14 16.33 0.19
N GLY A 123 -0.15 15.60 -0.33
CA GLY A 123 -0.38 14.51 -1.26
C GLY A 123 -1.44 13.56 -0.73
N GLN A 124 -2.32 13.08 -1.61
CA GLN A 124 -3.38 12.15 -1.23
C GLN A 124 -2.93 10.69 -1.32
N TRP A 125 -1.88 10.42 -2.10
CA TRP A 125 -1.43 9.07 -2.41
C TRP A 125 -0.24 8.65 -1.54
N ILE A 126 -0.23 7.39 -1.12
CA ILE A 126 0.90 6.71 -0.52
C ILE A 126 1.39 5.67 -1.54
N ALA A 127 2.59 5.87 -2.07
CA ALA A 127 3.19 4.89 -2.99
C ALA A 127 3.72 3.68 -2.21
N GLY A 128 3.43 2.49 -2.73
CA GLY A 128 4.02 1.23 -2.29
C GLY A 128 5.38 1.02 -2.92
N VAL A 129 6.36 0.62 -2.10
CA VAL A 129 7.68 0.20 -2.57
C VAL A 129 7.66 -1.32 -2.69
N LEU A 130 7.91 -1.84 -3.90
CA LEU A 130 8.01 -3.29 -4.10
C LEU A 130 9.16 -3.85 -3.25
N ASP A 131 8.87 -4.90 -2.49
CA ASP A 131 9.86 -5.71 -1.80
C ASP A 131 10.72 -6.43 -2.83
N ARG A 132 11.95 -5.95 -3.01
CA ARG A 132 12.94 -6.58 -3.87
C ARG A 132 13.93 -7.30 -2.95
N PRO A 133 14.05 -8.63 -3.04
CA PRO A 133 15.06 -9.33 -2.26
C PRO A 133 16.43 -8.71 -2.56
N SER A 134 17.14 -8.32 -1.51
CA SER A 134 18.49 -7.79 -1.65
C SER A 134 19.37 -8.87 -2.30
N GLY A 135 19.97 -8.58 -3.45
CA GLY A 135 20.79 -9.55 -4.21
C GLY A 135 21.96 -10.16 -3.43
N LEU A 136 22.29 -9.61 -2.27
CA LEU A 136 23.31 -10.10 -1.33
C LEU A 136 22.87 -11.30 -0.46
N VAL A 137 21.57 -11.61 -0.36
CA VAL A 137 21.06 -12.69 0.54
C VAL A 137 20.90 -14.05 -0.17
N VAL A 138 21.10 -14.11 -1.49
CA VAL A 138 20.95 -15.34 -2.29
C VAL A 138 22.12 -16.33 -2.06
N THR A 139 23.21 -15.92 -1.42
CA THR A 139 24.43 -16.74 -1.32
C THR A 139 24.53 -17.64 -0.08
N ILE A 140 23.56 -17.64 0.85
CA ILE A 140 23.71 -18.35 2.14
C ILE A 140 22.73 -19.51 2.35
N ARG A 141 21.68 -19.66 1.53
CA ARG A 141 20.79 -20.84 1.61
C ARG A 141 20.64 -21.45 0.23
N GLY A 142 21.18 -22.65 0.10
CA GLY A 142 21.44 -23.34 -1.15
C GLY A 142 20.20 -23.74 -1.96
N SER A 143 20.57 -24.29 -3.12
CA SER A 143 19.79 -25.04 -4.13
C SER A 143 18.66 -24.30 -4.86
N GLU A 144 19.00 -23.97 -6.10
CA GLU A 144 18.24 -24.31 -7.32
C GLU A 144 16.79 -23.81 -7.43
N ALA A 145 16.64 -22.76 -8.26
CA ALA A 145 15.69 -22.75 -9.37
C ALA A 145 14.23 -23.18 -9.07
N GLU A 146 13.62 -22.68 -8.00
CA GLU A 146 12.18 -22.48 -8.02
C GLU A 146 11.90 -21.18 -8.77
N SER A 147 11.26 -21.29 -9.94
CA SER A 147 10.87 -20.16 -10.77
C SER A 147 10.14 -19.11 -9.92
N ASN A 148 10.75 -17.93 -9.80
CA ASN A 148 10.28 -16.79 -9.02
C ASN A 148 8.92 -16.20 -9.49
N GLU A 149 8.19 -16.90 -10.37
CA GLU A 149 6.93 -16.45 -10.98
C GLU A 149 5.69 -16.70 -10.11
N GLU A 150 5.74 -17.56 -9.09
CA GLU A 150 4.58 -17.88 -8.24
C GLU A 150 4.57 -17.17 -6.89
N LYS A 151 5.66 -16.50 -6.52
CA LYS A 151 5.72 -15.80 -5.22
C LYS A 151 4.82 -14.56 -5.26
N PRO A 152 3.96 -14.35 -4.25
CA PRO A 152 3.14 -13.15 -4.21
C PRO A 152 4.04 -11.90 -4.12
N LEU A 153 3.67 -10.87 -4.87
CA LEU A 153 4.38 -9.59 -4.83
C LEU A 153 4.00 -8.86 -3.54
N VAL A 154 5.00 -8.26 -2.88
CA VAL A 154 4.79 -7.52 -1.64
C VAL A 154 5.16 -6.06 -1.87
N PHE A 155 4.26 -5.15 -1.53
CA PHE A 155 4.50 -3.71 -1.59
C PHE A 155 4.41 -3.11 -0.19
N HIS A 156 5.44 -2.37 0.22
CA HIS A 156 5.48 -1.69 1.50
C HIS A 156 5.02 -0.25 1.37
N LEU A 157 3.94 0.07 2.08
CA LEU A 157 3.40 1.42 2.23
C LEU A 157 4.07 2.08 3.43
N ASN A 158 4.56 3.30 3.22
CA ASN A 158 5.12 4.14 4.28
C ASN A 158 6.26 3.46 5.05
N SER A 159 7.18 2.75 4.37
CA SER A 159 8.32 2.03 4.98
C SER A 159 9.53 2.90 5.34
N LYS A 160 9.31 4.20 5.57
CA LYS A 160 10.37 5.13 6.00
C LYS A 160 10.83 4.75 7.42
N ALA A 161 12.05 5.13 7.79
CA ALA A 161 12.59 4.91 9.15
C ALA A 161 11.66 5.47 10.26
N PHE A 162 10.96 6.56 9.97
CA PHE A 162 9.92 7.14 10.81
C PHE A 162 8.62 7.28 9.99
N PRO A 163 7.81 6.20 9.90
CA PRO A 163 6.60 6.21 9.09
C PRO A 163 5.65 7.27 9.63
N ARG A 164 4.97 8.03 8.78
CA ARG A 164 3.96 9.03 9.19
C ARG A 164 2.74 8.92 8.30
N TRP A 165 1.60 8.58 8.87
CA TRP A 165 0.33 8.52 8.16
C TRP A 165 -0.33 9.89 8.18
N TYR A 166 0.04 10.73 7.20
CA TYR A 166 -0.58 12.03 7.01
C TYR A 166 -2.03 11.86 6.59
N TYR A 167 -2.88 12.69 7.19
CA TYR A 167 -4.32 12.58 7.12
C TYR A 167 -4.91 13.99 7.14
N ASP A 168 -5.43 14.41 5.99
CA ASP A 168 -5.81 15.79 5.67
C ASP A 168 -7.28 16.11 5.97
N TRP A 169 -8.11 15.12 6.29
CA TRP A 169 -9.51 15.38 6.64
C TRP A 169 -9.67 16.27 7.88
N GLU A 170 -10.32 17.40 7.67
CA GLU A 170 -10.59 18.38 8.70
C GLU A 170 -11.64 17.90 9.71
N SER A 171 -11.43 18.25 10.98
CA SER A 171 -12.47 18.13 11.99
C SER A 171 -13.41 19.31 11.84
N GLY A 172 -14.63 19.09 11.33
CA GLY A 172 -15.62 20.15 11.25
C GLY A 172 -16.71 20.10 12.32
N ALA A 173 -17.40 21.23 12.48
CA ALA A 173 -18.46 21.38 13.48
C ALA A 173 -19.75 20.64 13.11
N ASN A 174 -19.93 20.29 11.83
CA ASN A 174 -21.16 19.67 11.35
C ASN A 174 -21.22 18.17 11.70
N LYS A 175 -22.43 17.65 11.92
CA LYS A 175 -22.66 16.25 12.30
C LYS A 175 -22.20 15.28 11.21
N ALA A 176 -22.37 15.65 9.94
CA ALA A 176 -22.00 14.80 8.80
C ALA A 176 -20.50 14.50 8.76
N GLN A 177 -19.63 15.51 8.95
CA GLN A 177 -18.18 15.36 8.98
C GLN A 177 -17.72 14.54 10.19
N ARG A 178 -18.37 14.68 11.35
CA ARG A 178 -18.03 13.90 12.55
C ARG A 178 -18.39 12.42 12.43
N LEU A 179 -19.47 12.12 11.71
CA LEU A 179 -19.94 10.75 11.51
C LEU A 179 -19.35 10.10 10.26
N MET A 180 -18.65 10.87 9.42
CA MET A 180 -17.99 10.35 8.22
C MET A 180 -16.95 9.31 8.61
N LYS A 181 -17.13 8.10 8.11
CA LYS A 181 -16.16 7.02 8.24
C LYS A 181 -15.23 7.05 7.05
N HIS A 182 -13.96 6.75 7.30
CA HIS A 182 -12.93 6.70 6.28
C HIS A 182 -12.30 5.31 6.27
N THR A 183 -11.77 4.93 5.12
CA THR A 183 -11.07 3.68 4.90
C THR A 183 -9.77 3.96 4.16
N LEU A 184 -8.75 3.13 4.39
CA LEU A 184 -7.58 3.10 3.52
C LEU A 184 -7.88 2.12 2.39
N LYS A 185 -7.79 2.56 1.14
CA LYS A 185 -7.87 1.69 -0.03
C LYS A 185 -6.51 1.58 -0.68
N ALA A 186 -6.10 0.37 -1.02
CA ALA A 186 -4.94 0.10 -1.85
C ALA A 186 -5.41 -0.33 -3.24
N TYR A 187 -4.83 0.31 -4.24
CA TYR A 187 -5.08 0.10 -5.64
C TYR A 187 -3.86 -0.58 -6.26
N VAL A 188 -4.08 -1.73 -6.85
CA VAL A 188 -3.08 -2.44 -7.65
C VAL A 188 -3.29 -1.99 -9.10
N MET A 189 -2.26 -1.43 -9.69
CA MET A 189 -2.30 -0.83 -11.03
C MET A 189 -1.23 -1.47 -11.91
N GLU A 190 -1.59 -1.76 -13.14
CA GLU A 190 -0.66 -2.09 -14.22
C GLU A 190 -0.24 -0.79 -14.92
N ARG A 191 1.05 -0.63 -15.19
CA ARG A 191 1.67 0.57 -15.80
C ARG A 191 1.93 0.38 -17.28
#